data_AF-A0A0S8KVK8-F1
#
_entry.id   AF-A0A0S8KVK8-F1
#
_cell.length_a   1.000
_cell.length_b   1.000
_cell.length_c   1.000
_cell.angle_alpha   90.00
_cell.angle_beta   90.00
_cell.angle_gamma   90.00
#
_symmetry.space_group_name_H-M   'P 1'
#
loop_
_entity.id
_entity.type
_entity.pdbx_description
1 polymer ?
#
loop_
_entity_poly.entity_id
_entity_poly.type
_entity_poly.pdbx_seq_one_letter_code
_entity_poly.pdbx_strand_id
1 'polypeptide(L)'
;MKALFVKRDCLLQVAPADAGEAAGMQLRPGVAKDLHILAAQDLYIIVLDATPCGTSAETQAAEEGVMQRMLDLIREGGGRVDALLQCPHRSEDACGCWSAHPGFLYAAAAQLELRLDECYLLCSEPNDVNLAYKVGCRPVLVLDGHSIGDLYGGHQPEPRDFPIARDFHSAVRFVLAEEEANQMWGHPRPPSSVSQLDDEVAKAEETPEFSPTLRLLSPVPGKRGALVASLSQLNRSASRLLVLFVFGGVWLSLGIAYILTHLYRVQPFPEFVWYLTLQFIPRPVRGFLFIVTGVIVVVVSLRAFVRLFPNNTRRR
;
A
#
# COMPACT_ATOMS: atom_id res chain seq x y z
N MET A 1 -2.37 -2.65 6.05
CA MET A 1 -2.04 -1.96 4.77
C MET A 1 -3.29 -1.33 4.19
N LYS A 2 -3.18 -0.40 3.24
CA LYS A 2 -4.32 0.25 2.59
C LYS A 2 -4.47 -0.20 1.14
N ALA A 3 -5.68 -0.16 0.62
CA ALA A 3 -5.98 -0.49 -0.76
C ALA A 3 -6.90 0.54 -1.43
N LEU A 4 -6.70 0.71 -2.73
CA LEU A 4 -7.63 1.34 -3.65
C LEU A 4 -8.33 0.24 -4.43
N PHE A 5 -9.59 0.02 -4.11
CA PHE A 5 -10.50 -0.83 -4.86
C PHE A 5 -11.06 -0.06 -6.05
N VAL A 6 -11.00 -0.65 -7.24
CA VAL A 6 -11.49 -0.02 -8.48
C VAL A 6 -12.45 -0.96 -9.18
N LYS A 7 -13.71 -0.56 -9.33
CA LYS A 7 -14.67 -1.32 -10.13
C LYS A 7 -14.26 -1.31 -11.60
N ARG A 8 -14.34 -2.47 -12.26
CA ARG A 8 -14.01 -2.65 -13.68
C ARG A 8 -14.64 -1.60 -14.59
N ASP A 9 -15.90 -1.24 -14.34
CA ASP A 9 -16.66 -0.30 -15.17
C ASP A 9 -16.10 1.14 -15.14
N CYS A 10 -15.36 1.48 -14.08
CA CYS A 10 -14.64 2.75 -13.99
C CYS A 10 -13.38 2.80 -14.86
N LEU A 11 -12.88 1.64 -15.31
CA LEU A 11 -11.65 1.53 -16.12
C LEU A 11 -11.97 1.40 -17.61
N LEU A 12 -13.05 0.69 -17.93
CA LEU A 12 -13.40 0.30 -19.29
C LEU A 12 -14.55 1.15 -19.84
N GLN A 13 -14.47 1.49 -21.12
CA GLN A 13 -15.56 2.08 -21.89
C GLN A 13 -16.07 1.08 -22.92
N VAL A 14 -17.39 0.98 -23.03
CA VAL A 14 -18.04 0.27 -24.12
C VAL A 14 -17.94 1.15 -25.36
N ALA A 15 -17.40 0.61 -26.46
CA ALA A 15 -17.36 1.33 -27.71
C ALA A 15 -18.80 1.60 -28.22
N PRO A 16 -19.08 2.76 -28.84
CA PRO A 16 -20.41 3.08 -29.35
C PRO A 16 -20.87 2.02 -30.37
N ALA A 17 -22.17 1.70 -30.35
CA ALA A 17 -22.79 0.62 -31.15
C ALA A 17 -22.56 0.73 -32.67
N ASP A 18 -22.17 1.92 -33.15
CA ASP A 18 -21.89 2.21 -34.56
C ASP A 18 -20.50 1.76 -35.03
N ALA A 19 -19.62 1.40 -34.10
CA ALA A 19 -18.36 0.74 -34.40
C ALA A 19 -18.65 -0.78 -34.44
N GLY A 20 -18.62 -1.39 -35.62
CA GLY A 20 -19.00 -2.80 -35.83
C GLY A 20 -18.24 -3.81 -34.95
N GLU A 21 -18.52 -5.10 -35.08
CA GLU A 21 -18.09 -6.24 -34.23
C GLU A 21 -16.60 -6.30 -33.79
N ALA A 22 -15.72 -5.49 -34.37
CA ALA A 22 -14.34 -5.26 -33.94
C ALA A 22 -14.17 -4.18 -32.83
N ALA A 23 -15.25 -3.54 -32.39
CA ALA A 23 -15.27 -2.51 -31.36
C ALA A 23 -15.20 -3.14 -29.96
N GLY A 24 -14.04 -3.74 -29.68
CA GLY A 24 -13.74 -4.30 -28.38
C GLY A 24 -13.74 -3.24 -27.28
N MET A 25 -13.91 -3.70 -26.05
CA MET A 25 -13.79 -2.89 -24.84
C MET A 25 -12.44 -2.18 -24.80
N GLN A 26 -12.45 -0.85 -24.65
CA GLN A 26 -11.24 -0.04 -24.60
C GLN A 26 -11.05 0.51 -23.18
N LEU A 27 -9.78 0.76 -22.83
CA LEU A 27 -9.47 1.49 -21.61
C LEU A 27 -9.90 2.95 -21.80
N ARG A 28 -10.52 3.51 -20.76
CA ARG A 28 -10.88 4.93 -20.74
C ARG A 28 -9.65 5.82 -20.87
N PRO A 29 -9.79 7.01 -21.47
CA PRO A 29 -8.66 7.90 -21.69
C PRO A 29 -8.03 8.31 -20.36
N GLY A 30 -6.69 8.26 -20.28
CA GLY A 30 -5.94 8.69 -19.10
C GLY A 30 -5.79 7.66 -17.98
N VAL A 31 -6.63 6.60 -17.94
CA VAL A 31 -6.63 5.61 -16.86
C VAL A 31 -5.26 4.98 -16.62
N ALA A 32 -4.57 4.54 -17.68
CA ALA A 32 -3.26 3.90 -17.50
C ALA A 32 -2.23 4.85 -16.89
N LYS A 33 -2.26 6.14 -17.27
CA LYS A 33 -1.39 7.18 -16.71
C LYS A 33 -1.75 7.48 -15.25
N ASP A 34 -3.04 7.52 -14.92
CA ASP A 34 -3.50 7.77 -13.55
C ASP A 34 -3.16 6.60 -12.62
N LEU A 35 -3.32 5.36 -13.10
CA LEU A 35 -2.86 4.15 -12.40
C LEU A 35 -1.33 4.13 -12.24
N HIS A 36 -0.57 4.65 -13.21
CA HIS A 36 0.88 4.82 -13.07
C HIS A 36 1.23 5.81 -11.94
N ILE A 37 0.51 6.93 -11.84
CA ILE A 37 0.69 7.91 -10.75
C ILE A 37 0.35 7.27 -9.39
N LEU A 38 -0.74 6.50 -9.32
CA LEU A 38 -1.13 5.78 -8.10
C LEU A 38 -0.14 4.68 -7.73
N ALA A 39 0.53 4.07 -8.70
CA ALA A 39 1.55 3.06 -8.44
C ALA A 39 2.75 3.60 -7.63
N ALA A 40 2.96 4.92 -7.62
CA ALA A 40 3.98 5.56 -6.78
C ALA A 40 3.59 5.66 -5.30
N GLN A 41 2.31 5.44 -4.96
CA GLN A 41 1.81 5.46 -3.59
C GLN A 41 1.94 4.07 -2.93
N ASP A 42 1.97 4.06 -1.59
CA ASP A 42 2.02 2.82 -0.78
C ASP A 42 0.61 2.23 -0.59
N LEU A 43 -0.07 1.98 -1.71
CA LEU A 43 -1.43 1.45 -1.78
C LEU A 43 -1.46 0.22 -2.69
N TYR A 44 -2.26 -0.79 -2.31
CA TYR A 44 -2.64 -1.86 -3.23
C TYR A 44 -3.67 -1.36 -4.24
N ILE A 45 -3.43 -1.59 -5.53
CA ILE A 45 -4.44 -1.33 -6.56
C ILE A 45 -5.16 -2.65 -6.85
N ILE A 46 -6.41 -2.75 -6.44
CA ILE A 46 -7.23 -3.97 -6.55
C ILE A 46 -8.38 -3.70 -7.50
N VAL A 47 -8.47 -4.46 -8.59
CA VAL A 47 -9.58 -4.35 -9.54
C VAL A 47 -10.69 -5.32 -9.13
N LEU A 48 -11.92 -4.81 -9.03
CA LEU A 48 -13.12 -5.56 -8.72
C LEU A 48 -13.89 -5.84 -10.00
N ASP A 49 -14.03 -7.12 -10.35
CA ASP A 49 -14.90 -7.57 -11.41
C ASP A 49 -16.13 -8.27 -10.81
N ALA A 50 -17.24 -7.53 -10.78
CA ALA A 50 -18.52 -7.99 -10.26
C ALA A 50 -19.42 -8.59 -11.34
N THR A 51 -18.95 -8.73 -12.60
CA THR A 51 -19.77 -9.36 -13.64
C THR A 51 -20.00 -10.84 -13.32
N PRO A 52 -21.25 -11.33 -13.39
CA PRO A 52 -21.54 -12.74 -13.14
C PRO A 52 -20.82 -13.63 -14.16
N CYS A 53 -20.33 -14.77 -13.69
CA CYS A 53 -19.60 -15.69 -14.54
C CYS A 53 -20.57 -16.38 -15.52
N GLY A 54 -20.20 -16.43 -16.80
CA GLY A 54 -21.01 -17.04 -17.86
C GLY A 54 -21.27 -18.53 -17.64
N THR A 55 -22.38 -19.03 -18.20
CA THR A 55 -22.78 -20.44 -18.07
C THR A 55 -21.96 -21.39 -18.93
N SER A 56 -21.31 -20.88 -20.00
CA SER A 56 -20.51 -21.67 -20.96
C SER A 56 -19.00 -21.41 -20.80
N ALA A 57 -18.18 -22.41 -21.11
CA ALA A 57 -16.71 -22.26 -21.09
C ALA A 57 -16.21 -21.18 -22.08
N GLU A 58 -16.93 -20.99 -23.18
CA GLU A 58 -16.63 -19.97 -24.19
C GLU A 58 -16.84 -18.55 -23.65
N THR A 59 -17.91 -18.31 -22.89
CA THR A 59 -18.15 -17.00 -22.26
C THR A 59 -17.14 -16.69 -21.16
N GLN A 60 -16.74 -17.70 -20.39
CA GLN A 60 -15.68 -17.54 -19.39
C GLN A 60 -14.33 -17.21 -20.03
N ALA A 61 -13.95 -17.92 -21.10
CA ALA A 61 -12.72 -17.66 -21.83
C ALA A 61 -12.72 -16.27 -22.49
N ALA A 62 -13.88 -15.81 -22.98
CA ALA A 62 -14.04 -14.47 -23.54
C ALA A 62 -13.84 -13.38 -22.47
N GLU A 63 -14.47 -13.50 -21.30
CA GLU A 63 -14.30 -12.56 -20.18
C GLU A 63 -12.86 -12.54 -19.65
N GLU A 64 -12.22 -13.71 -19.52
CA GLU A 64 -10.80 -13.79 -19.17
C GLU A 64 -9.92 -13.09 -20.22
N GLY A 65 -10.25 -13.22 -21.51
CA GLY A 65 -9.55 -12.53 -22.60
C GLY A 65 -9.71 -11.00 -22.55
N VAL A 66 -10.92 -10.50 -22.24
CA VAL A 66 -11.18 -9.06 -22.04
C VAL A 66 -10.38 -8.54 -20.85
N MET A 67 -10.39 -9.29 -19.74
CA MET A 67 -9.65 -8.95 -18.53
C MET A 67 -8.14 -8.90 -18.78
N GLN A 68 -7.58 -9.91 -19.45
CA GLN A 68 -6.16 -9.95 -19.82
C GLN A 68 -5.79 -8.77 -20.71
N ARG A 69 -6.61 -8.48 -21.73
CA ARG A 69 -6.39 -7.34 -22.62
C ARG A 69 -6.42 -6.01 -21.86
N MET A 70 -7.35 -5.83 -20.92
CA MET A 70 -7.39 -4.65 -20.06
C MET A 70 -6.10 -4.51 -19.25
N LEU A 71 -5.64 -5.59 -18.61
CA LEU A 71 -4.42 -5.58 -17.81
C LEU A 71 -3.18 -5.26 -18.66
N ASP A 72 -3.11 -5.78 -19.88
CA ASP A 72 -2.01 -5.51 -20.79
C ASP A 72 -2.00 -4.04 -21.26
N LEU A 73 -3.15 -3.47 -21.60
CA LEU A 73 -3.27 -2.03 -21.91
C LEU A 73 -2.86 -1.14 -20.74
N ILE A 74 -3.21 -1.52 -19.50
CA ILE A 74 -2.79 -0.79 -18.31
C ILE A 74 -1.27 -0.88 -18.14
N ARG A 75 -0.68 -2.06 -18.31
CA ARG A 75 0.78 -2.28 -18.21
C ARG A 75 1.55 -1.53 -19.29
N GLU A 76 1.06 -1.52 -20.52
CA GLU A 76 1.65 -0.77 -21.65
C GLU A 76 1.71 0.73 -21.36
N GLY A 77 0.67 1.27 -20.71
CA GLY A 77 0.67 2.66 -20.24
C GLY A 77 1.44 2.89 -18.92
N GLY A 78 2.15 1.89 -18.41
CA GLY A 78 2.97 1.97 -17.20
C GLY A 78 2.18 1.86 -15.88
N GLY A 79 0.87 1.60 -15.95
CA GLY A 79 0.03 1.40 -14.78
C GLY A 79 0.28 0.07 -14.08
N ARG A 80 -0.04 0.02 -12.78
CA ARG A 80 0.07 -1.19 -11.94
C ARG A 80 -1.30 -1.63 -11.48
N VAL A 81 -1.54 -2.94 -11.50
CA VAL A 81 -2.64 -3.60 -10.79
C VAL A 81 -2.04 -4.72 -9.97
N ASP A 82 -2.34 -4.75 -8.67
CA ASP A 82 -1.73 -5.67 -7.71
C ASP A 82 -2.54 -6.95 -7.55
N ALA A 83 -3.87 -6.82 -7.50
CA ALA A 83 -4.77 -7.94 -7.38
C ALA A 83 -6.04 -7.74 -8.22
N LEU A 84 -6.62 -8.86 -8.62
CA LEU A 84 -7.92 -8.93 -9.28
C LEU A 84 -8.86 -9.77 -8.42
N LEU A 85 -10.06 -9.25 -8.17
CA LEU A 85 -11.15 -9.97 -7.50
C LEU A 85 -12.24 -10.27 -8.50
N GLN A 86 -12.59 -11.53 -8.61
CA GLN A 86 -13.62 -12.01 -9.53
C GLN A 86 -14.64 -12.87 -8.80
N CYS A 87 -15.91 -12.74 -9.19
CA CYS A 87 -16.96 -13.62 -8.73
C CYS A 87 -16.98 -14.91 -9.58
N PRO A 88 -16.81 -16.11 -8.99
CA PRO A 88 -16.95 -17.36 -9.74
C PRO A 88 -18.41 -17.78 -9.93
N HIS A 89 -19.36 -17.14 -9.23
CA HIS A 89 -20.77 -17.54 -9.21
C HIS A 89 -21.53 -17.05 -10.46
N ARG A 90 -22.62 -17.75 -10.77
CA ARG A 90 -23.56 -17.37 -11.82
C ARG A 90 -24.52 -16.31 -11.30
N SER A 91 -25.17 -15.59 -12.21
CA SER A 91 -26.20 -14.59 -11.87
C SER A 91 -27.37 -15.18 -11.07
N GLU A 92 -27.65 -16.47 -11.24
CA GLU A 92 -28.76 -17.18 -10.59
C GLU A 92 -28.45 -17.63 -9.16
N ASP A 93 -27.16 -17.70 -8.77
CA ASP A 93 -26.71 -18.30 -7.51
C ASP A 93 -26.89 -17.37 -6.28
N ALA A 94 -27.51 -16.18 -6.47
CA ALA A 94 -27.75 -15.18 -5.42
C ALA A 94 -26.55 -14.97 -4.47
N CYS A 95 -25.34 -14.85 -5.04
CA CYS A 95 -24.11 -14.89 -4.28
C CYS A 95 -23.90 -13.66 -3.37
N GLY A 96 -23.17 -13.85 -2.27
CA GLY A 96 -22.78 -12.78 -1.35
C GLY A 96 -21.58 -11.94 -1.81
N CYS A 97 -21.17 -12.05 -3.09
CA CYS A 97 -19.90 -11.50 -3.55
C CYS A 97 -19.88 -9.99 -3.74
N TRP A 98 -20.88 -9.48 -4.44
CA TRP A 98 -21.05 -8.07 -4.76
C TRP A 98 -22.53 -7.81 -5.08
N SER A 99 -22.98 -6.55 -5.06
CA SER A 99 -24.38 -6.06 -5.16
C SER A 99 -25.12 -5.91 -3.83
N ALA A 100 -25.55 -6.98 -3.17
CA ALA A 100 -26.26 -6.91 -1.89
C ALA A 100 -25.32 -6.92 -0.68
N HIS A 101 -24.20 -7.63 -0.84
CA HIS A 101 -23.22 -7.87 0.21
C HIS A 101 -21.83 -7.40 -0.26
N PRO A 102 -21.05 -6.74 0.59
CA PRO A 102 -19.74 -6.21 0.23
C PRO A 102 -18.65 -7.26 0.38
N GLY A 103 -18.95 -8.50 -0.03
CA GLY A 103 -18.10 -9.65 0.20
C GLY A 103 -16.68 -9.40 -0.31
N PHE A 104 -16.50 -8.95 -1.56
CA PHE A 104 -15.17 -8.71 -2.14
C PHE A 104 -14.24 -7.91 -1.23
N LEU A 105 -14.76 -6.89 -0.53
CA LEU A 105 -13.96 -6.07 0.39
C LEU A 105 -13.50 -6.89 1.60
N TYR A 106 -14.38 -7.70 2.19
CA TYR A 106 -14.03 -8.58 3.30
C TYR A 106 -13.03 -9.67 2.91
N ALA A 107 -13.18 -10.30 1.74
CA ALA A 107 -12.21 -11.28 1.26
C ALA A 107 -10.83 -10.64 1.04
N ALA A 108 -10.79 -9.46 0.42
CA ALA A 108 -9.55 -8.74 0.22
C ALA A 108 -8.88 -8.39 1.55
N ALA A 109 -9.66 -7.90 2.52
CA ALA A 109 -9.15 -7.54 3.84
C ALA A 109 -8.58 -8.74 4.58
N ALA A 110 -9.27 -9.88 4.55
CA ALA A 110 -8.82 -11.11 5.20
C ALA A 110 -7.53 -11.66 4.57
N GLN A 111 -7.41 -11.63 3.23
CA GLN A 111 -6.26 -12.22 2.54
C GLN A 111 -5.03 -11.30 2.47
N LEU A 112 -5.22 -9.98 2.45
CA LEU A 112 -4.16 -8.99 2.31
C LEU A 112 -3.91 -8.17 3.58
N GLU A 113 -4.56 -8.52 4.70
CA GLU A 113 -4.45 -7.83 6.00
C GLU A 113 -4.70 -6.32 5.84
N LEU A 114 -5.78 -5.98 5.15
CA LEU A 114 -6.15 -4.59 4.84
C LEU A 114 -6.94 -3.95 5.98
N ARG A 115 -6.69 -2.66 6.18
CA ARG A 115 -7.47 -1.80 7.06
C ARG A 115 -8.54 -1.08 6.24
N LEU A 116 -9.75 -1.62 6.24
CA LEU A 116 -10.85 -1.16 5.40
C LEU A 116 -11.23 0.31 5.66
N ASP A 117 -11.08 0.79 6.89
CA ASP A 117 -11.26 2.18 7.32
C ASP A 117 -10.32 3.19 6.62
N GLU A 118 -9.21 2.70 6.09
CA GLU A 118 -8.22 3.47 5.36
C GLU A 118 -8.21 3.16 3.85
N CYS A 119 -9.11 2.28 3.39
CA CYS A 119 -9.22 1.90 1.98
C CYS A 119 -10.21 2.80 1.23
N TYR A 120 -10.03 2.87 -0.08
CA TYR A 120 -10.87 3.64 -0.99
C TYR A 120 -11.57 2.72 -1.99
N LEU A 121 -12.78 3.07 -2.39
CA LEU A 121 -13.54 2.37 -3.45
C LEU A 121 -13.90 3.36 -4.56
N LEU A 122 -13.36 3.18 -5.76
CA LEU A 122 -13.81 3.87 -6.97
C LEU A 122 -14.93 3.06 -7.61
N CYS A 123 -16.12 3.65 -7.69
CA CYS A 123 -17.31 3.01 -8.23
C CYS A 123 -18.08 3.92 -9.20
N SER A 124 -18.93 3.32 -10.03
CA SER A 124 -19.80 4.01 -11.00
C SER A 124 -21.27 4.02 -10.57
N GLU A 125 -21.66 3.17 -9.62
CA GLU A 125 -23.05 3.00 -9.21
C GLU A 125 -23.30 3.50 -7.78
N PRO A 126 -24.47 4.10 -7.51
CA PRO A 126 -24.88 4.50 -6.16
C PRO A 126 -24.89 3.37 -5.13
N ASN A 127 -25.26 2.15 -5.55
CA ASN A 127 -25.34 1.03 -4.65
C ASN A 127 -23.96 0.63 -4.08
N ASP A 128 -22.91 0.77 -4.89
CA ASP A 128 -21.54 0.49 -4.47
C ASP A 128 -21.07 1.47 -3.37
N VAL A 129 -21.56 2.71 -3.39
CA VAL A 129 -21.30 3.70 -2.35
C VAL A 129 -21.82 3.18 -1.01
N ASN A 130 -23.07 2.70 -0.97
CA ASN A 130 -23.67 2.12 0.22
C ASN A 130 -22.88 0.91 0.75
N LEU A 131 -22.46 0.02 -0.15
CA LEU A 131 -21.62 -1.13 0.21
C LEU A 131 -20.29 -0.71 0.83
N ALA A 132 -19.62 0.31 0.28
CA ALA A 132 -18.38 0.84 0.85
C ALA A 132 -18.61 1.38 2.27
N TYR A 133 -19.69 2.13 2.46
CA TYR A 133 -20.07 2.70 3.76
C TYR A 133 -20.36 1.65 4.83
N LYS A 134 -20.99 0.52 4.46
CA LYS A 134 -21.23 -0.61 5.37
C LYS A 134 -19.94 -1.24 5.87
N VAL A 135 -18.91 -1.29 5.03
CA VAL A 135 -17.58 -1.86 5.37
C VAL A 135 -16.64 -0.84 6.03
N GLY A 136 -17.01 0.44 6.04
CA GLY A 136 -16.16 1.54 6.49
C GLY A 136 -15.11 1.97 5.46
N CYS A 137 -15.18 1.47 4.24
CA CYS A 137 -14.36 1.96 3.11
C CYS A 137 -14.82 3.34 2.66
N ARG A 138 -13.90 4.12 2.08
CA ARG A 138 -14.17 5.47 1.56
C ARG A 138 -14.60 5.40 0.10
N PRO A 139 -15.87 5.65 -0.26
CA PRO A 139 -16.28 5.61 -1.65
C PRO A 139 -15.93 6.91 -2.39
N VAL A 140 -15.65 6.78 -3.69
CA VAL A 140 -15.56 7.87 -4.65
C VAL A 140 -16.40 7.47 -5.87
N LEU A 141 -17.50 8.18 -6.08
CA LEU A 141 -18.39 7.91 -7.21
C LEU A 141 -17.88 8.61 -8.46
N VAL A 142 -17.70 7.88 -9.55
CA VAL A 142 -17.27 8.40 -10.85
C VAL A 142 -18.47 8.51 -11.76
N LEU A 143 -18.80 9.73 -12.16
CA LEU A 143 -19.96 10.03 -13.00
C LEU A 143 -19.77 9.61 -14.46
N ASP A 144 -18.59 9.90 -15.00
CA ASP A 144 -18.22 9.54 -16.36
C ASP A 144 -19.29 9.94 -17.41
N GLY A 145 -19.66 11.22 -17.40
CA GLY A 145 -20.66 11.76 -18.32
C GLY A 145 -22.12 11.62 -17.89
N HIS A 146 -22.43 10.83 -16.85
CA HIS A 146 -23.77 10.79 -16.24
C HIS A 146 -23.97 11.99 -15.30
N SER A 147 -25.20 12.47 -15.18
CA SER A 147 -25.53 13.43 -14.12
C SER A 147 -25.84 12.69 -12.80
N ILE A 148 -25.68 13.40 -11.67
CA ILE A 148 -26.10 12.88 -10.36
C ILE A 148 -27.59 12.51 -10.37
N GLY A 149 -28.41 13.29 -11.09
CA GLY A 149 -29.84 13.03 -11.24
C GLY A 149 -30.13 11.72 -11.98
N ASP A 150 -29.35 11.39 -13.00
CA ASP A 150 -29.52 10.15 -13.77
C ASP A 150 -29.22 8.92 -12.91
N LEU A 151 -28.15 8.98 -12.11
CA LEU A 151 -27.74 7.86 -11.26
C LEU A 151 -28.68 7.63 -10.08
N TYR A 152 -29.21 8.70 -9.48
CA TYR A 152 -30.08 8.62 -8.30
C TYR A 152 -31.58 8.72 -8.63
N GLY A 153 -31.95 8.70 -9.92
CA GLY A 153 -33.35 8.83 -10.34
C GLY A 153 -34.02 10.11 -9.81
N GLY A 154 -33.28 11.22 -9.74
CA GLY A 154 -33.73 12.50 -9.19
C GLY A 154 -33.75 12.61 -7.66
N HIS A 155 -33.39 11.55 -6.93
CA HIS A 155 -33.28 11.59 -5.47
C HIS A 155 -31.94 12.15 -5.02
N GLN A 156 -31.87 12.63 -3.78
CA GLN A 156 -30.59 13.04 -3.18
C GLN A 156 -29.74 11.81 -2.86
N PRO A 157 -28.41 11.88 -3.03
CA PRO A 157 -27.53 10.81 -2.62
C PRO A 157 -27.65 10.53 -1.13
N GLU A 158 -27.92 9.28 -0.79
CA GLU A 158 -27.84 8.78 0.57
C GLU A 158 -26.84 7.62 0.59
N PRO A 159 -25.84 7.67 1.48
CA PRO A 159 -25.52 8.71 2.45
C PRO A 159 -25.01 10.02 1.83
N ARG A 160 -25.12 11.11 2.59
CA ARG A 160 -24.59 12.44 2.23
C ARG A 160 -23.14 12.49 2.71
N ASP A 161 -22.22 13.11 1.97
CA ASP A 161 -20.79 13.30 2.30
C ASP A 161 -19.77 12.31 1.71
N PHE A 162 -19.93 11.90 0.45
CA PHE A 162 -18.87 11.25 -0.32
C PHE A 162 -18.43 12.08 -1.53
N PRO A 163 -17.15 11.97 -1.95
CA PRO A 163 -16.66 12.66 -3.14
C PRO A 163 -17.30 12.09 -4.42
N ILE A 164 -17.75 13.00 -5.28
CA ILE A 164 -18.25 12.70 -6.62
C ILE A 164 -17.26 13.28 -7.63
N ALA A 165 -16.65 12.40 -8.41
CA ALA A 165 -15.70 12.75 -9.46
C ALA A 165 -16.37 12.75 -10.83
N ARG A 166 -15.97 13.70 -11.69
CA ARG A 166 -16.50 13.78 -13.07
C ARG A 166 -15.99 12.65 -13.95
N ASP A 167 -14.74 12.27 -13.75
CA ASP A 167 -14.01 11.26 -14.51
C ASP A 167 -13.04 10.51 -13.60
N PHE A 168 -12.43 9.45 -14.14
CA PHE A 168 -11.46 8.64 -13.42
C PHE A 168 -10.27 9.47 -12.92
N HIS A 169 -9.77 10.40 -13.75
CA HIS A 169 -8.66 11.28 -13.39
C HIS A 169 -8.96 12.12 -12.14
N SER A 170 -10.15 12.75 -12.07
CA SER A 170 -10.57 13.52 -10.91
C SER A 170 -10.72 12.64 -9.67
N ALA A 171 -11.19 11.39 -9.83
CA ALA A 171 -11.30 10.43 -8.75
C ALA A 171 -9.92 10.09 -8.15
N VAL A 172 -8.94 9.85 -9.02
CA VAL A 172 -7.55 9.62 -8.60
C VAL A 172 -6.97 10.84 -7.88
N ARG A 173 -7.25 12.06 -8.36
CA ARG A 173 -6.82 13.29 -7.67
C ARG A 173 -7.40 13.42 -6.27
N PHE A 174 -8.64 13.01 -6.04
CA PHE A 174 -9.22 12.98 -4.69
C PHE A 174 -8.46 12.02 -3.78
N VAL A 175 -8.18 10.81 -4.24
CA VAL A 175 -7.41 9.81 -3.47
C VAL A 175 -6.02 10.34 -3.14
N LEU A 176 -5.32 10.94 -4.10
CA LEU A 176 -4.00 11.52 -3.88
C LEU A 176 -4.01 12.67 -2.88
N ALA A 177 -4.99 13.57 -2.98
CA ALA A 177 -5.14 14.68 -2.03
C ALA A 177 -5.43 14.18 -0.61
N GLU A 178 -6.27 13.14 -0.47
CA GLU A 178 -6.53 12.51 0.82
C GLU A 178 -5.29 11.81 1.38
N GLU A 179 -4.50 11.12 0.57
CA GLU A 179 -3.25 10.51 1.04
C GLU A 179 -2.20 11.55 1.43
N GLU A 180 -2.08 12.65 0.69
CA GLU A 180 -1.22 13.76 1.06
C GLU A 180 -1.65 14.40 2.39
N ALA A 181 -2.96 14.64 2.57
CA ALA A 181 -3.50 15.16 3.82
C ALA A 181 -3.27 14.19 5.00
N ASN A 182 -3.50 12.89 4.80
CA ASN A 182 -3.24 11.85 5.79
C ASN A 182 -1.76 11.83 6.20
N GLN A 183 -0.83 12.02 5.25
CA GLN A 183 0.61 12.07 5.53
C GLN A 183 1.01 13.33 6.29
N MET A 184 0.42 14.48 5.96
CA MET A 184 0.78 15.76 6.57
C MET A 184 0.19 15.96 7.96
N TRP A 185 -1.07 15.56 8.16
CA TRP A 185 -1.85 15.92 9.35
C TRP A 185 -2.31 14.71 10.18
N GLY A 186 -2.08 13.48 9.72
CA GLY A 186 -2.64 12.28 10.34
C GLY A 186 -4.13 12.10 10.01
N HIS A 187 -4.77 11.03 10.52
CA HIS A 187 -6.14 10.63 10.16
C HIS A 187 -7.19 11.73 10.40
N PRO A 188 -7.69 12.42 9.36
CA PRO A 188 -8.63 13.53 9.54
C PRO A 188 -10.09 13.08 9.53
N ARG A 189 -10.39 11.82 9.14
CA ARG A 189 -11.77 11.37 8.93
C ARG A 189 -12.12 10.19 9.83
N PRO A 190 -13.10 10.33 10.73
CA PRO A 190 -13.64 9.20 11.48
C PRO A 190 -14.36 8.22 10.54
N PRO A 191 -14.42 6.91 10.87
CA PRO A 191 -15.19 5.94 10.11
C PRO A 191 -16.66 6.35 10.04
N SER A 192 -17.36 5.90 9.00
CA SER A 192 -18.77 6.19 8.81
C SER A 192 -19.65 5.61 9.92
N SER A 193 -20.67 6.36 10.34
CA SER A 193 -21.69 5.90 11.30
C SER A 193 -22.45 4.66 10.82
N VAL A 194 -22.67 4.53 9.51
CA VAL A 194 -23.31 3.35 8.88
C VAL A 194 -22.53 2.06 9.15
N SER A 195 -21.21 2.11 9.13
CA SER A 195 -20.37 0.94 9.43
C SER A 195 -20.52 0.47 10.87
N GLN A 196 -20.80 1.39 11.80
CA GLN A 196 -20.92 1.10 13.23
C GLN A 196 -22.29 0.52 13.62
N LEU A 197 -23.34 0.88 12.87
CA LEU A 197 -24.70 0.38 13.09
C LEU A 197 -24.83 -1.10 12.71
N ASP A 198 -24.12 -1.56 11.68
CA ASP A 198 -24.19 -2.95 11.22
C ASP A 198 -23.37 -3.92 12.11
N ASP A 199 -22.32 -3.45 12.79
CA ASP A 199 -21.59 -4.24 13.80
C ASP A 199 -22.51 -4.69 14.96
N GLU A 200 -23.55 -3.91 15.27
CA GLU A 200 -24.57 -4.25 16.28
C GLU A 200 -25.68 -5.17 15.73
N VAL A 201 -25.91 -5.18 14.41
CA VAL A 201 -27.03 -5.87 13.74
C VAL A 201 -26.63 -7.24 13.15
N ALA A 202 -25.33 -7.56 13.05
CA ALA A 202 -24.83 -8.83 12.50
C ALA A 202 -25.05 -10.08 13.39
N LYS A 203 -26.23 -10.23 14.00
CA LYS A 203 -26.70 -11.48 14.58
C LYS A 203 -27.95 -11.96 13.86
N ALA A 204 -27.75 -13.07 13.16
CA ALA A 204 -28.74 -13.98 12.58
C ALA A 204 -29.38 -13.54 11.26
N GLU A 205 -28.85 -14.05 10.15
CA GLU A 205 -29.62 -14.64 9.03
C GLU A 205 -28.67 -15.44 8.12
N GLU A 206 -29.22 -16.41 7.38
CA GLU A 206 -28.51 -17.40 6.56
C GLU A 206 -27.40 -16.75 5.70
N THR A 207 -26.15 -17.19 5.90
CA THR A 207 -25.00 -16.58 5.22
C THR A 207 -24.96 -17.04 3.77
N PRO A 208 -25.14 -16.16 2.78
CA PRO A 208 -24.99 -16.54 1.37
C PRO A 208 -23.55 -17.00 1.12
N GLU A 209 -23.38 -17.98 0.24
CA GLU A 209 -22.07 -18.53 -0.08
C GLU A 209 -21.19 -17.42 -0.70
N PHE A 210 -20.01 -17.21 -0.11
CA PHE A 210 -19.11 -16.14 -0.46
C PHE A 210 -17.68 -16.67 -0.59
N SER A 211 -17.28 -16.99 -1.83
CA SER A 211 -15.95 -17.52 -2.17
C SER A 211 -15.40 -16.82 -3.42
N PRO A 212 -15.07 -15.51 -3.37
CA PRO A 212 -14.53 -14.83 -4.53
C PRO A 212 -13.11 -15.32 -4.81
N THR A 213 -12.74 -15.27 -6.08
CA THR A 213 -11.38 -15.61 -6.48
C THR A 213 -10.53 -14.34 -6.48
N LEU A 214 -9.54 -14.28 -5.59
CA LEU A 214 -8.51 -13.24 -5.61
C LEU A 214 -7.29 -13.77 -6.36
N ARG A 215 -6.98 -13.18 -7.52
CA ARG A 215 -5.77 -13.47 -8.29
C ARG A 215 -4.76 -12.35 -8.07
N LEU A 216 -3.60 -12.68 -7.49
CA LEU A 216 -2.48 -11.75 -7.35
C LEU A 216 -1.75 -11.63 -8.69
N LEU A 217 -1.62 -10.40 -9.19
CA LEU A 217 -1.01 -10.09 -10.49
C LEU A 217 0.39 -9.51 -10.34
N SER A 218 0.66 -8.85 -9.23
CA SER A 218 1.98 -8.37 -8.86
C SER A 218 2.50 -9.13 -7.63
N PRO A 219 3.82 -9.29 -7.46
CA PRO A 219 4.36 -9.69 -6.18
C PRO A 219 4.03 -8.60 -5.17
N VAL A 220 3.05 -8.89 -4.30
CA VAL A 220 2.62 -8.14 -3.11
C VAL A 220 3.65 -7.08 -2.71
N PRO A 221 3.38 -5.77 -2.91
CA PRO A 221 4.21 -4.71 -2.36
C PRO A 221 4.12 -4.76 -0.83
N GLY A 222 4.93 -5.63 -0.24
CA GLY A 222 4.87 -5.90 1.21
C GLY A 222 6.04 -6.70 1.76
N LYS A 223 6.88 -7.35 0.94
CA LYS A 223 8.09 -8.03 1.45
C LYS A 223 9.42 -7.67 0.79
N ARG A 224 9.44 -7.03 -0.38
CA ARG A 224 10.67 -6.51 -1.00
C ARG A 224 10.65 -5.00 -1.27
N GLY A 225 9.50 -4.45 -1.65
CA GLY A 225 9.31 -3.01 -1.88
C GLY A 225 9.17 -2.19 -0.59
N ALA A 226 8.47 -2.71 0.42
CA ALA A 226 8.29 -2.04 1.71
C ALA A 226 9.63 -1.82 2.44
N LEU A 227 10.59 -2.74 2.33
CA LEU A 227 11.93 -2.52 2.90
C LEU A 227 12.68 -1.38 2.18
N VAL A 228 12.53 -1.22 0.86
CA VAL A 228 13.25 -0.18 0.10
C VAL A 228 12.54 1.18 0.15
N ALA A 229 11.20 1.20 0.12
CA ALA A 229 10.40 2.42 0.21
C ALA A 229 10.31 2.97 1.65
N SER A 230 10.15 2.10 2.66
CA SER A 230 10.24 2.49 4.08
C SER A 230 11.63 2.99 4.44
N LEU A 231 12.70 2.41 3.86
CA LEU A 231 14.05 2.96 3.99
C LEU A 231 14.17 4.38 3.42
N SER A 232 13.40 4.75 2.40
CA SER A 232 13.48 6.06 1.75
C SER A 232 12.69 7.17 2.49
N GLN A 233 11.55 6.83 3.11
CA GLN A 233 10.76 7.76 3.93
C GLN A 233 11.30 7.89 5.36
N LEU A 234 11.84 6.82 5.97
CA LEU A 234 12.64 6.95 7.18
C LEU A 234 13.95 7.71 6.93
N ASN A 235 14.48 7.71 5.70
CA ASN A 235 15.83 8.20 5.41
C ASN A 235 16.03 9.67 5.82
N ARG A 236 15.08 10.58 5.60
CA ARG A 236 15.34 12.00 5.90
C ARG A 236 15.39 12.31 7.39
N SER A 237 14.54 11.69 8.21
CA SER A 237 14.51 11.92 9.66
C SER A 237 15.49 11.00 10.41
N ALA A 238 15.57 9.73 10.02
CA ALA A 238 16.49 8.77 10.61
C ALA A 238 17.95 9.05 10.21
N SER A 239 18.25 9.49 8.98
CA SER A 239 19.61 9.92 8.62
C SER A 239 20.03 11.17 9.40
N ARG A 240 19.13 12.14 9.62
CA ARG A 240 19.41 13.30 10.49
C ARG A 240 19.72 12.88 11.92
N LEU A 241 18.92 11.98 12.50
CA LEU A 241 19.15 11.46 13.85
C LEU A 241 20.41 10.61 13.95
N LEU A 242 20.73 9.81 12.93
CA LEU A 242 21.95 9.00 12.87
C LEU A 242 23.19 9.88 12.73
N VAL A 243 23.14 10.91 11.88
CA VAL A 243 24.21 11.92 11.76
C VAL A 243 24.40 12.63 13.10
N LEU A 244 23.32 13.07 13.77
CA LEU A 244 23.40 13.66 15.11
C LEU A 244 23.97 12.69 16.15
N PHE A 245 23.59 11.41 16.12
CA PHE A 245 24.12 10.39 17.01
C PHE A 245 25.61 10.12 16.78
N VAL A 246 26.04 10.05 15.52
CA VAL A 246 27.46 9.90 15.14
C VAL A 246 28.27 11.12 15.57
N PHE A 247 27.78 12.32 15.27
CA PHE A 247 28.43 13.57 15.73
C PHE A 247 28.51 13.62 17.26
N GLY A 248 27.42 13.27 17.96
CA GLY A 248 27.39 13.20 19.42
C GLY A 248 28.40 12.19 19.98
N GLY A 249 28.49 11.00 19.40
CA GLY A 249 29.46 9.97 19.78
C GLY A 249 30.91 10.41 19.57
N VAL A 250 31.20 11.04 18.42
CA VAL A 250 32.54 11.61 18.14
C VAL A 250 32.89 12.69 19.15
N TRP A 251 31.97 13.64 19.41
CA TRP A 251 32.19 14.75 20.33
C TRP A 251 32.39 14.27 21.77
N LEU A 252 31.59 13.30 22.21
CA LEU A 252 31.72 12.67 23.52
C LEU A 252 33.07 11.96 23.65
N SER A 253 33.48 11.18 22.63
CA SER A 253 34.77 10.49 22.66
C SER A 253 35.94 11.47 22.73
N LEU A 254 35.85 12.58 22.00
CA LEU A 254 36.88 13.63 21.99
C LEU A 254 36.97 14.33 23.36
N GLY A 255 35.82 14.61 23.98
CA GLY A 255 35.75 15.17 25.34
C GLY A 255 36.39 14.26 26.39
N ILE A 256 36.05 12.96 26.37
CA ILE A 256 36.64 11.96 27.25
C ILE A 256 38.16 11.87 27.04
N ALA A 257 38.61 11.88 25.79
CA ALA A 257 40.04 11.84 25.47
C ALA A 257 40.80 13.05 26.01
N TYR A 258 40.24 14.25 25.93
CA TYR A 258 40.83 15.47 26.49
C TYR A 258 40.93 15.41 28.01
N ILE A 259 39.84 15.01 28.69
CA ILE A 259 39.80 14.87 30.15
C ILE A 259 40.84 13.84 30.60
N LEU A 260 40.88 12.67 29.97
CA LEU A 260 41.86 11.63 30.29
C LEU A 260 43.28 12.14 30.08
N THR A 261 43.57 12.81 28.96
CA THR A 261 44.90 13.35 28.68
C THR A 261 45.34 14.36 29.75
N HIS A 262 44.43 15.20 30.22
CA HIS A 262 44.70 16.12 31.33
C HIS A 262 44.96 15.36 32.64
N LEU A 263 44.13 14.38 32.98
CA LEU A 263 44.27 13.57 34.19
C LEU A 263 45.62 12.83 34.22
N TYR A 264 46.04 12.27 33.08
CA TYR A 264 47.36 11.62 32.88
C TYR A 264 48.56 12.55 33.00
N ARG A 265 48.39 13.86 32.86
CA ARG A 265 49.48 14.83 33.00
C ARG A 265 49.60 15.40 34.40
N VAL A 266 48.50 15.45 35.14
CA VAL A 266 48.43 16.19 36.40
C VAL A 266 48.41 15.27 37.63
N GLN A 267 47.82 14.08 37.51
CA GLN A 267 47.66 13.17 38.66
C GLN A 267 48.66 12.00 38.58
N PRO A 268 49.37 11.67 39.68
CA PRO A 268 50.15 10.45 39.76
C PRO A 268 49.19 9.26 39.89
N PHE A 269 49.23 8.37 38.89
CA PHE A 269 48.41 7.16 38.88
C PHE A 269 49.07 5.99 39.62
N PRO A 270 48.30 5.07 40.22
CA PRO A 270 48.82 3.82 40.77
C PRO A 270 49.45 2.92 39.70
N GLU A 271 50.43 2.09 40.09
CA GLU A 271 51.24 1.30 39.15
C GLU A 271 50.44 0.33 38.27
N PHE A 272 49.31 -0.20 38.74
CA PHE A 272 48.48 -1.13 37.94
C PHE A 272 47.91 -0.48 36.66
N VAL A 273 47.72 0.85 36.66
CA VAL A 273 47.18 1.59 35.51
C VAL A 273 48.15 1.57 34.32
N TRP A 274 49.44 1.44 34.60
CA TRP A 274 50.49 1.34 33.58
C TRP A 274 50.30 0.12 32.68
N TYR A 275 49.96 -1.03 33.26
CA TYR A 275 49.67 -2.27 32.54
C TYR A 275 48.31 -2.21 31.83
N LEU A 276 47.29 -1.68 32.50
CA LEU A 276 45.93 -1.58 31.94
C LEU A 276 45.87 -0.68 30.69
N THR A 277 46.70 0.36 30.64
CA THR A 277 46.76 1.30 29.50
C THR A 277 47.90 1.02 28.52
N LEU A 278 48.56 -0.14 28.62
CA LEU A 278 49.62 -0.58 27.69
C LEU A 278 50.75 0.45 27.55
N GLN A 279 51.17 1.10 28.64
CA GLN A 279 52.16 2.20 28.58
C GLN A 279 53.57 1.78 28.20
N PHE A 280 53.90 0.50 28.25
CA PHE A 280 55.16 -0.06 27.75
C PHE A 280 55.31 0.03 26.22
N ILE A 281 54.21 0.26 25.49
CA ILE A 281 54.22 0.36 24.04
C ILE A 281 54.45 1.83 23.63
N PRO A 282 55.30 2.12 22.63
CA PRO A 282 55.47 3.46 22.10
C PRO A 282 54.13 4.10 21.74
N ARG A 283 53.93 5.37 22.11
CA ARG A 283 52.70 6.14 21.87
C ARG A 283 52.10 5.97 20.46
N PRO A 284 52.86 6.08 19.35
CA PRO A 284 52.30 5.91 18.01
C PRO A 284 51.82 4.48 17.73
N VAL A 285 52.54 3.47 18.23
CA VAL A 285 52.20 2.05 18.05
C VAL A 285 50.93 1.70 18.81
N ARG A 286 50.78 2.20 20.04
CA ARG A 286 49.54 2.03 20.82
C ARG A 286 48.33 2.65 20.13
N GLY A 287 48.49 3.87 19.59
CA GLY A 287 47.43 4.52 18.81
C GLY A 287 47.03 3.73 17.58
N PHE A 288 48.01 3.20 16.84
CA PHE A 288 47.76 2.34 15.69
C PHE A 288 47.00 1.06 16.08
N LEU A 289 47.37 0.43 17.20
CA LEU A 289 46.72 -0.78 17.70
C LEU A 289 45.23 -0.55 18.00
N PHE A 290 44.88 0.57 18.65
CA PHE A 290 43.48 0.93 18.91
C PHE A 290 42.67 1.24 17.65
N ILE A 291 43.28 1.87 16.64
CA ILE A 291 42.63 2.12 15.35
C ILE A 291 42.34 0.80 14.64
N VAL A 292 43.32 -0.10 14.58
CA VAL A 292 43.17 -1.40 13.91
C VAL A 292 42.11 -2.26 14.61
N THR A 293 42.13 -2.35 15.94
CA THR A 293 41.11 -3.13 16.67
C THR A 293 39.73 -2.51 16.54
N GLY A 294 39.60 -1.18 16.55
CA GLY A 294 38.35 -0.48 16.30
C GLY A 294 37.77 -0.77 14.91
N VAL A 295 38.59 -0.70 13.86
CA VAL A 295 38.19 -1.02 12.48
C VAL A 295 37.72 -2.48 12.38
N ILE A 296 38.42 -3.42 13.02
CA ILE A 296 38.03 -4.83 13.03
C ILE A 296 36.65 -5.02 13.68
N VAL A 297 36.40 -4.39 14.83
CA VAL A 297 35.09 -4.48 15.51
C VAL A 297 33.97 -3.91 14.64
N VAL A 298 34.19 -2.75 13.99
CA VAL A 298 33.21 -2.16 13.07
C VAL A 298 32.92 -3.09 11.90
N VAL A 299 33.95 -3.65 11.26
CA VAL A 299 33.79 -4.59 10.14
C VAL A 299 33.03 -5.84 10.56
N VAL A 300 33.35 -6.42 11.73
CA VAL A 300 32.66 -7.61 12.26
C VAL A 300 31.20 -7.29 12.58
N SER A 301 30.93 -6.15 13.23
CA SER A 301 29.57 -5.69 13.53
C SER A 301 28.75 -5.49 12.26
N LEU A 302 29.32 -4.85 11.24
CA LEU A 302 28.66 -4.65 9.95
C LEU A 302 28.36 -6.00 9.27
N ARG A 303 29.30 -6.94 9.31
CA ARG A 303 29.13 -8.28 8.75
C ARG A 303 28.06 -9.09 9.48
N ALA A 304 28.00 -8.98 10.81
CA ALA A 304 26.98 -9.62 11.63
C ALA A 304 25.59 -9.04 11.34
N PHE A 305 25.50 -7.70 11.23
CA PHE A 305 24.28 -6.99 10.88
C PHE A 305 23.77 -7.41 9.48
N VAL A 306 24.66 -7.49 8.48
CA VAL A 306 24.29 -7.95 7.13
C VAL A 306 23.83 -9.41 7.12
N ARG A 307 24.39 -10.28 7.98
CA ARG A 307 23.96 -11.69 8.09
C ARG A 307 22.61 -11.88 8.79
N LEU A 308 22.20 -10.95 9.65
CA LEU A 308 20.90 -10.95 10.31
C LEU A 308 19.74 -10.67 9.34
N PHE A 309 20.02 -10.18 8.13
CA PHE A 309 19.06 -10.11 7.03
C PHE A 309 19.21 -11.34 6.13
N PRO A 310 18.37 -12.38 6.27
CA PRO A 310 18.47 -13.57 5.43
C PRO A 310 18.18 -13.23 3.98
N ASN A 311 19.17 -13.42 3.10
CA ASN A 311 19.00 -13.47 1.65
C ASN A 311 18.13 -14.69 1.29
N ASN A 312 16.80 -14.52 1.28
CA ASN A 312 15.88 -15.57 0.83
C ASN A 312 15.77 -15.55 -0.70
N THR A 313 16.88 -15.90 -1.34
CA THR A 313 17.00 -16.14 -2.78
C THR A 313 17.62 -17.52 -3.01
N ARG A 314 16.82 -18.57 -2.78
CA ARG A 314 16.82 -19.84 -3.53
C ARG A 314 16.00 -20.87 -2.77
N ARG A 315 14.86 -21.26 -3.36
CA ARG A 315 14.53 -22.67 -3.53
C ARG A 315 13.62 -22.80 -4.75
N ARG A 316 14.19 -23.49 -5.75
CA ARG A 316 13.49 -24.24 -6.79
C ARG A 316 12.65 -25.34 -6.15
#